data_AF-A0A3D5JXS9-F1
#
_entry.id   AF-A0A3D5JXS9-F1
#
_cell.length_a   1.000
_cell.length_b   1.000
_cell.length_c   1.000
_cell.angle_alpha   90.00
_cell.angle_beta   90.00
_cell.angle_gamma   90.00
#
_symmetry.space_group_name_H-M   'P 1'
#
loop_
_entity.id
_entity.type
_entity.pdbx_description
1 polymer ?
#
loop_
_entity_poly.entity_id
_entity_poly.type
_entity_poly.pdbx_seq_one_letter_code
_entity_poly.pdbx_strand_id
1 'polypeptide(L)'
;IKHSLTYSGGLSRSYARTYAPGHHFGFKGFSPFTRPDVVEVAEGIPFIELTDYDVDKLYALKGDIVARGVNSVLGFDMPVYEKRRFQHGATSVDSLRENIPAREGKLRQKFLELYS
;
A
#
# COMPACT_ATOMS: atom_id res chain seq x y z
N ILE A 1 21.11 4.08 3.04
CA ILE A 1 20.49 3.04 2.17
C ILE A 1 18.97 3.16 2.32
N LYS A 2 18.21 3.31 1.22
CA LYS A 2 16.73 3.31 1.27
C LYS A 2 16.25 1.95 1.81
N HIS A 3 15.34 1.96 2.78
CA HIS A 3 14.81 0.74 3.41
C HIS A 3 14.21 -0.26 2.39
N SER A 4 13.73 0.23 1.24
CA SER A 4 13.21 -0.59 0.13
C SER A 4 14.28 -1.37 -0.65
N LEU A 5 15.57 -1.01 -0.50
CA LEU A 5 16.69 -1.72 -1.13
C LEU A 5 17.13 -2.94 -0.31
N THR A 6 16.84 -2.96 0.99
CA THR A 6 17.31 -3.99 1.93
C THR A 6 16.16 -4.89 2.42
N TYR A 7 14.91 -4.44 2.31
CA TYR A 7 13.74 -5.14 2.82
C TYR A 7 12.58 -5.09 1.84
N SER A 8 11.73 -6.12 1.90
CA SER A 8 10.43 -6.14 1.23
C SER A 8 9.66 -4.85 1.56
N GLY A 9 9.35 -4.04 0.54
CA GLY A 9 8.63 -2.79 0.70
C GLY A 9 7.13 -2.99 0.94
N GLY A 10 6.39 -1.89 1.16
CA GLY A 10 4.93 -1.94 1.31
C GLY A 10 4.22 -2.62 0.12
N LEU A 11 4.74 -2.43 -1.09
CA LEU A 11 4.19 -3.01 -2.31
C LEU A 11 4.34 -4.54 -2.36
N SER A 12 5.51 -5.07 -2.05
CA SER A 12 5.74 -6.53 -2.01
C SER A 12 4.82 -7.25 -1.02
N ARG A 13 4.59 -6.65 0.16
CA ARG A 13 3.61 -7.16 1.14
C ARG A 13 2.18 -7.10 0.63
N SER A 14 1.84 -6.05 -0.14
CA SER A 14 0.53 -5.91 -0.77
C SER A 14 0.30 -7.05 -1.78
N TYR A 15 1.29 -7.35 -2.63
CA TYR A 15 1.18 -8.45 -3.59
C TYR A 15 0.95 -9.79 -2.92
N ALA A 16 1.72 -10.14 -1.89
CA ALA A 16 1.52 -11.39 -1.16
C ALA A 16 0.10 -11.50 -0.57
N ARG A 17 -0.41 -10.40 0.01
CA ARG A 17 -1.74 -10.34 0.64
C ARG A 17 -2.90 -10.32 -0.34
N THR A 18 -2.74 -9.74 -1.52
CA THR A 18 -3.78 -9.71 -2.55
C THR A 18 -3.76 -10.98 -3.40
N TYR A 19 -2.58 -11.50 -3.71
CA TYR A 19 -2.40 -12.68 -4.55
C TYR A 19 -3.02 -13.92 -3.92
N ALA A 20 -2.67 -14.25 -2.67
CA ALA A 20 -3.11 -15.49 -2.03
C ALA A 20 -4.65 -15.67 -2.01
N PRO A 21 -5.45 -14.72 -1.49
CA PRO A 21 -6.90 -14.84 -1.53
C PRO A 21 -7.45 -14.73 -2.97
N GLY A 22 -6.89 -13.85 -3.80
CA GLY A 22 -7.33 -13.71 -5.18
C GLY A 22 -7.20 -15.02 -5.95
N HIS A 23 -6.02 -15.63 -5.93
CA HIS A 23 -5.75 -16.92 -6.55
C HIS A 23 -6.65 -18.03 -5.99
N HIS A 24 -6.81 -18.10 -4.66
CA HIS A 24 -7.66 -19.12 -4.02
C HIS A 24 -9.11 -19.07 -4.51
N PHE A 25 -9.67 -17.86 -4.70
CA PHE A 25 -11.04 -17.67 -5.17
C PHE A 25 -11.16 -17.45 -6.69
N GLY A 26 -10.10 -17.69 -7.46
CA GLY A 26 -10.14 -17.57 -8.93
C GLY A 26 -10.10 -16.14 -9.49
N PHE A 27 -9.78 -15.14 -8.66
CA PHE A 27 -9.61 -13.75 -9.08
C PHE A 27 -8.18 -13.46 -9.54
N LYS A 28 -8.05 -12.59 -10.55
CA LYS A 28 -6.78 -11.98 -10.95
C LYS A 28 -6.64 -10.61 -10.29
N GLY A 29 -5.61 -10.45 -9.47
CA GLY A 29 -5.28 -9.16 -8.87
C GLY A 29 -4.87 -8.14 -9.94
N PHE A 30 -5.44 -6.94 -9.89
CA PHE A 30 -5.07 -5.82 -10.74
C PHE A 30 -5.00 -4.55 -9.90
N SER A 31 -3.97 -3.74 -10.14
CA SER A 31 -3.83 -2.41 -9.55
C SER A 31 -3.52 -1.40 -10.65
N PRO A 32 -4.38 -0.41 -10.91
CA PRO A 32 -4.09 0.61 -11.92
C PRO A 32 -2.86 1.44 -11.53
N PHE A 33 -2.58 1.58 -10.24
CA PHE A 33 -1.43 2.33 -9.71
C PHE A 33 -0.07 1.65 -9.91
N THR A 34 -0.04 0.40 -10.38
CA THR A 34 1.21 -0.34 -10.64
C THR A 34 1.49 -0.49 -12.13
N ARG A 35 0.73 0.19 -13.00
CA ARG A 35 1.05 0.20 -14.43
C ARG A 35 2.34 0.99 -14.69
N PRO A 36 3.23 0.54 -15.59
CA PRO A 36 4.51 1.22 -15.84
C PRO A 36 4.38 2.69 -16.21
N ASP A 37 3.41 3.05 -17.05
CA ASP A 37 3.12 4.43 -17.45
C ASP A 37 2.71 5.31 -16.27
N VAL A 38 1.89 4.79 -15.37
CA VAL A 38 1.49 5.51 -14.13
C VAL A 38 2.69 5.68 -13.18
N VAL A 39 3.53 4.65 -13.06
CA VAL A 39 4.73 4.70 -12.22
C VAL A 39 5.74 5.71 -12.76
N GLU A 40 5.97 5.72 -14.07
CA GLU A 40 6.87 6.67 -14.75
C GLU A 40 6.45 8.12 -14.48
N VAL A 41 5.16 8.43 -14.65
CA VAL A 41 4.63 9.77 -14.34
C VAL A 41 4.82 10.11 -12.86
N ALA A 42 4.57 9.16 -11.95
CA ALA A 42 4.73 9.38 -10.51
C ALA A 42 6.19 9.61 -10.10
N GLU A 43 7.15 8.96 -10.76
CA GLU A 43 8.59 9.16 -10.52
C GLU A 43 9.07 10.54 -10.99
N GLY A 44 8.42 11.14 -11.98
CA GLY A 44 8.70 12.51 -12.46
C GLY A 44 8.18 13.63 -11.56
N ILE A 45 7.35 13.34 -10.55
CA ILE A 45 6.80 14.37 -9.66
C ILE A 45 7.88 14.83 -8.67
N PRO A 46 8.17 16.15 -8.56
CA PRO A 46 9.18 16.69 -7.66
C PRO A 46 8.65 16.75 -6.21
N PHE A 47 8.32 15.60 -5.63
CA PHE A 47 7.69 15.53 -4.29
C PHE A 47 8.51 16.25 -3.21
N ILE A 48 9.84 16.18 -3.28
CA ILE A 48 10.72 16.85 -2.32
C ILE A 48 10.53 18.36 -2.36
N GLU A 49 10.49 18.96 -3.55
CA GLU A 49 10.30 20.41 -3.72
C GLU A 49 8.89 20.83 -3.30
N LEU A 50 7.89 20.00 -3.57
CA LEU A 50 6.49 20.26 -3.23
C LEU A 50 6.19 20.12 -1.73
N THR A 51 6.94 19.28 -1.02
CA THR A 51 6.63 18.94 0.38
C THR A 51 7.69 19.42 1.37
N ASP A 52 8.87 19.84 0.91
CA ASP A 52 10.02 20.17 1.77
C ASP A 52 10.34 19.02 2.76
N TYR A 53 10.33 17.78 2.24
CA TYR A 53 10.47 16.55 3.03
C TYR A 53 9.42 16.32 4.15
N ASP A 54 8.40 17.16 4.26
CA ASP A 54 7.33 17.00 5.24
C ASP A 54 6.41 15.81 4.87
N VAL A 55 6.28 14.88 5.82
CA VAL A 55 5.54 13.63 5.64
C VAL A 55 4.04 13.87 5.55
N ASP A 56 3.51 14.81 6.31
CA ASP A 56 2.08 15.09 6.36
C ASP A 56 1.65 15.84 5.10
N LYS A 57 2.46 16.80 4.63
CA LYS A 57 2.28 17.44 3.32
C LYS A 57 2.34 16.42 2.20
N LEU A 58 3.24 15.45 2.25
CA LEU A 58 3.31 14.38 1.25
C LEU A 58 2.02 13.53 1.22
N TYR A 59 1.43 13.22 2.37
CA TYR A 59 0.17 12.47 2.40
C TYR A 59 -1.02 13.30 1.93
N ALA A 60 -1.10 14.57 2.34
CA ALA A 60 -2.14 15.49 1.88
C ALA A 60 -2.08 15.67 0.36
N LEU A 61 -0.88 15.90 -0.19
CA LEU A 61 -0.63 16.09 -1.62
C LEU A 61 -1.06 14.86 -2.45
N LYS A 62 -0.83 13.65 -1.95
CA LYS A 62 -1.26 12.41 -2.64
C LYS A 62 -2.78 12.34 -2.80
N GLY A 63 -3.52 12.67 -1.75
CA GLY A 63 -4.98 12.68 -1.80
C GLY A 63 -5.51 13.77 -2.73
N ASP A 64 -4.95 14.97 -2.62
CA ASP A 64 -5.34 16.15 -3.43
C ASP A 64 -5.11 15.92 -4.93
N ILE A 65 -3.93 15.42 -5.33
CA ILE A 65 -3.63 15.14 -6.75
C ILE A 65 -4.63 14.16 -7.34
N VAL A 66 -4.97 13.08 -6.62
CA VAL A 66 -5.94 12.09 -7.12
C VAL A 66 -7.34 12.69 -7.20
N ALA A 67 -7.76 13.47 -6.20
CA ALA A 67 -9.07 14.12 -6.20
C ALA A 67 -9.22 15.08 -7.38
N ARG A 68 -8.21 15.91 -7.65
CA ARG A 68 -8.18 16.82 -8.81
C ARG A 68 -8.20 16.07 -10.13
N GLY A 69 -7.49 14.95 -10.23
CA GLY A 69 -7.50 14.10 -11.43
C GLY A 69 -8.87 13.46 -11.68
N VAL A 70 -9.56 13.01 -10.63
CA VAL A 70 -10.93 12.48 -10.74
C VAL A 70 -11.90 13.57 -11.18
N ASN A 71 -11.81 14.77 -10.60
CA ASN A 71 -12.65 15.90 -11.00
C ASN A 71 -12.36 16.32 -12.45
N SER A 72 -11.09 16.41 -12.87
CA SER A 72 -10.75 16.87 -14.23
C SER A 72 -11.16 15.90 -15.33
N VAL A 73 -11.15 14.58 -15.05
CA VAL A 73 -11.49 13.55 -16.05
C VAL A 73 -12.98 13.19 -16.01
N LEU A 74 -13.58 13.15 -14.81
CA LEU A 74 -14.93 12.62 -14.60
C LEU A 74 -15.94 13.66 -14.11
N GLY A 75 -15.50 14.84 -13.68
CA GLY A 75 -16.36 15.88 -13.10
C GLY A 75 -16.86 15.56 -11.69
N PHE A 76 -16.30 14.55 -11.02
CA PHE A 76 -16.72 14.13 -9.69
C PHE A 76 -15.85 14.70 -8.58
N ASP A 77 -16.49 15.15 -7.51
CA ASP A 77 -15.81 15.53 -6.28
C ASP A 77 -15.52 14.27 -5.45
N MET A 78 -14.24 13.86 -5.44
CA MET A 78 -13.79 12.71 -4.67
C MET A 78 -13.39 13.14 -3.25
N PRO A 79 -13.98 12.56 -2.18
CA PRO A 79 -13.56 12.84 -0.82
C PRO A 79 -12.16 12.28 -0.55
N VAL A 80 -11.37 13.04 0.21
CA VAL A 80 -10.04 12.61 0.68
C VAL A 80 -10.12 12.29 2.18
N TYR A 81 -9.89 11.03 2.52
CA TYR A 81 -9.92 10.56 3.91
C TYR A 81 -8.52 10.37 4.47
N GLU A 82 -8.42 10.42 5.80
CA GLU A 82 -7.20 10.07 6.51
C GLU A 82 -6.75 8.64 6.16
N LYS A 83 -5.44 8.48 5.97
CA LYS A 83 -4.85 7.20 5.60
C LYS A 83 -5.10 6.15 6.69
N ARG A 84 -5.84 5.10 6.33
CA ARG A 84 -6.00 3.88 7.14
C ARG A 84 -5.36 2.69 6.45
N ARG A 85 -4.87 1.73 7.23
CA ARG A 85 -4.38 0.46 6.68
C ARG A 85 -5.59 -0.42 6.38
N PHE A 86 -5.53 -1.20 5.30
CA PHE A 86 -6.60 -2.11 4.91
C PHE A 86 -7.05 -3.05 6.04
N GLN A 87 -6.12 -3.49 6.90
CA GLN A 87 -6.47 -4.36 8.03
C GLN A 87 -7.21 -3.66 9.18
N HIS A 88 -7.27 -2.32 9.22
CA HIS A 88 -7.96 -1.62 10.30
C HIS A 88 -9.47 -1.84 10.18
N GLY A 89 -10.07 -2.43 11.22
CA GLY A 89 -11.49 -2.78 11.25
C GLY A 89 -11.83 -4.18 10.74
N ALA A 90 -10.86 -4.93 10.20
CA ALA A 90 -11.08 -6.29 9.73
C ALA A 90 -11.15 -7.32 10.87
N THR A 91 -10.39 -7.12 11.95
CA THR A 91 -10.42 -7.93 13.18
C THR A 91 -9.79 -7.14 14.34
N SER A 92 -9.91 -7.65 15.57
CA SER A 92 -9.20 -7.08 16.73
C SER A 92 -7.69 -7.27 16.60
N VAL A 93 -6.92 -6.41 17.27
CA VAL A 93 -5.45 -6.56 17.29
C VAL A 93 -5.06 -7.90 17.91
N ASP A 94 -5.73 -8.31 18.99
CA ASP A 94 -5.41 -9.55 19.69
C ASP A 94 -5.63 -10.78 18.78
N SER A 95 -6.78 -10.85 18.11
CA SER A 95 -7.07 -11.93 17.15
C SER A 95 -6.08 -11.92 15.96
N LEU A 96 -5.69 -10.74 15.48
CA LEU A 96 -4.64 -10.64 14.46
C LEU A 96 -3.30 -11.20 14.94
N ARG A 97 -2.93 -10.97 16.22
CA ARG A 97 -1.63 -11.36 16.78
C ARG A 97 -1.49 -12.85 17.03
N GLU A 98 -2.58 -13.60 17.12
CA GLU A 98 -2.56 -15.07 17.15
C GLU A 98 -1.88 -15.62 15.88
N ASN A 99 -2.20 -15.06 14.72
CA ASN A 99 -1.73 -15.55 13.42
C ASN A 99 -0.58 -14.73 12.83
N ILE A 100 -0.54 -13.41 13.10
CA ILE A 100 0.46 -12.48 12.57
C ILE A 100 1.21 -11.79 13.74
N PRO A 101 2.27 -12.43 14.27
CA PRO A 101 3.04 -11.90 15.39
C PRO A 101 3.59 -10.50 15.11
N ALA A 102 3.71 -9.69 16.16
CA ALA A 102 4.25 -8.33 16.04
C ALA A 102 5.74 -8.29 15.66
N ARG A 103 6.51 -9.33 16.03
CA ARG A 103 7.92 -9.45 15.70
C ARG A 103 8.10 -10.11 14.34
N GLU A 104 8.76 -9.43 13.41
CA GLU A 104 9.05 -9.94 12.07
C GLU A 104 9.72 -11.32 12.08
N GLY A 105 10.68 -11.56 12.99
CA GLY A 105 11.35 -12.85 13.10
C GLY A 105 10.39 -14.01 13.41
N LYS A 106 9.41 -13.79 14.32
CA LYS A 106 8.39 -14.79 14.64
C LYS A 106 7.40 -15.01 13.49
N LEU A 107 7.04 -13.94 12.77
CA LEU A 107 6.20 -14.06 11.57
C LEU A 107 6.91 -14.86 10.47
N ARG A 108 8.21 -14.61 10.26
CA ARG A 108 9.02 -15.38 9.29
C ARG A 108 9.07 -16.86 9.67
N GLN A 109 9.29 -17.18 10.95
CA GLN A 109 9.30 -18.56 11.42
C GLN A 109 7.94 -19.25 11.15
N LYS A 110 6.83 -18.64 11.56
CA LYS A 110 5.48 -19.17 11.29
C LYS A 110 5.21 -19.37 9.79
N PHE A 111 5.68 -18.45 8.96
CA PHE A 111 5.53 -18.59 7.50
C PHE A 111 6.31 -19.78 6.96
N LEU A 112 7.55 -19.99 7.41
CA LEU A 112 8.39 -21.11 6.97
C LEU A 112 7.84 -22.47 7.43
N GLU A 113 7.20 -22.52 8.60
CA GLU A 113 6.50 -23.71 9.11
C GLU A 113 5.37 -24.19 8.19
N LEU A 114 4.82 -23.32 7.31
CA LEU A 114 3.80 -23.72 6.33
C LEU A 114 4.36 -24.51 5.14
N TYR A 115 5.67 -24.48 4.93
CA TYR A 115 6.37 -25.10 3.80
C TYR A 115 7.39 -26.16 4.22
N SER A 116 7.44 -26.48 5.52
CA SER A 116 8.28 -27.55 6.09
C SER A 116 7.43 -28.78 6.34
#